data_AF-A0A1Q7EFA9-F1
#
_entry.id   AF-A0A1Q7EFA9-F1
#
_cell.length_a   1.000
_cell.length_b   1.000
_cell.length_c   1.000
_cell.angle_alpha   90.00
_cell.angle_beta   90.00
_cell.angle_gamma   90.00
#
_symmetry.space_group_name_H-M   'P 1'
#
loop_
_entity.id
_entity.type
_entity.pdbx_description
1 polymer ?
#
loop_
_entity_poly.entity_id
_entity_poly.type
_entity_poly.pdbx_seq_one_letter_code
_entity_poly.pdbx_strand_id
1 'polypeptide(L)'
;MGARRVVLIAALGVAVLVGAFAATNLAPNTVYYLTPTEAKERAIPTGQTVRLGGLVKAGSLTMTFGSVSVRQMPTFVITDGTTEVQVVATGAVPGLLREGAGAVLEGSFSSDGVFIATQVIAKHDEVYTAPKAGATPSHRTTP
;
A
#
# COMPACT_ATOMS: atom_id res chain seq x y z
N MET A 1 4.89 -58.43 -3.46
CA MET A 1 4.43 -57.37 -2.53
C MET A 1 2.91 -57.41 -2.47
N GLY A 2 2.29 -57.38 -1.28
CA GLY A 2 0.82 -57.41 -1.17
C GLY A 2 0.19 -56.09 -1.62
N ALA A 3 -0.99 -56.16 -2.26
CA ALA A 3 -1.71 -55.00 -2.82
C ALA A 3 -1.84 -53.81 -1.84
N ARG A 4 -2.04 -54.10 -0.54
CA ARG A 4 -2.09 -53.08 0.53
C ARG A 4 -0.82 -52.22 0.63
N ARG A 5 0.37 -52.83 0.48
CA ARG A 5 1.64 -52.10 0.54
C ARG A 5 1.84 -51.20 -0.69
N VAL A 6 1.40 -51.68 -1.86
CA VAL A 6 1.47 -50.89 -3.11
C VAL A 6 0.55 -49.66 -3.02
N VAL A 7 -0.67 -49.84 -2.50
CA VAL A 7 -1.62 -48.73 -2.31
C VAL A 7 -1.08 -47.70 -1.32
N LEU A 8 -0.47 -48.13 -0.21
CA LEU A 8 0.11 -47.21 0.78
C LEU A 8 1.29 -46.40 0.21
N ILE A 9 2.18 -47.05 -0.56
CA ILE A 9 3.31 -46.36 -1.19
C ILE A 9 2.83 -45.37 -2.25
N ALA A 10 1.85 -45.74 -3.06
CA ALA A 10 1.25 -44.86 -4.06
C ALA A 10 0.58 -43.65 -3.39
N ALA A 11 -0.18 -43.86 -2.31
CA ALA A 11 -0.83 -42.78 -1.56
C ALA A 11 0.19 -41.80 -0.96
N LEU A 12 1.30 -42.32 -0.40
CA LEU A 12 2.37 -41.49 0.14
C LEU A 12 3.06 -40.68 -0.97
N GLY A 13 3.31 -41.30 -2.13
CA GLY A 13 3.87 -40.62 -3.29
C GLY A 13 2.98 -39.48 -3.79
N VAL A 14 1.67 -39.71 -3.88
CA VAL A 14 0.70 -38.66 -4.24
C VAL A 14 0.70 -37.54 -3.20
N ALA A 15 0.72 -37.86 -1.91
CA ALA A 15 0.75 -36.85 -0.84
C ALA A 15 2.00 -35.96 -0.91
N VAL A 16 3.18 -36.55 -1.20
CA VAL A 16 4.42 -35.80 -1.38
C VAL A 16 4.35 -34.90 -2.61
N LEU A 17 3.83 -35.40 -3.74
CA LEU A 17 3.68 -34.60 -4.96
C LEU A 17 2.73 -33.41 -4.76
N VAL A 18 1.59 -33.64 -4.09
CA VAL A 18 0.64 -32.57 -3.76
C VAL A 18 1.29 -31.55 -2.81
N GLY A 19 2.00 -32.01 -1.78
CA GLY A 19 2.70 -31.14 -0.84
C GLY A 19 3.78 -30.28 -1.51
N ALA A 20 4.58 -30.88 -2.39
CA ALA A 20 5.60 -30.16 -3.15
C ALA A 20 4.99 -29.12 -4.09
N PHE A 21 3.94 -29.49 -4.82
CA PHE A 21 3.24 -28.57 -5.71
C PHE A 21 2.61 -27.39 -4.95
N ALA A 22 2.01 -27.64 -3.79
CA ALA A 22 1.46 -26.59 -2.94
C ALA A 22 2.56 -25.65 -2.42
N ALA A 23 3.71 -26.19 -2.00
CA ALA A 23 4.84 -25.39 -1.53
C ALA A 23 5.45 -24.49 -2.61
N THR A 24 5.50 -24.94 -3.86
CA THR A 24 6.06 -24.14 -4.97
C THR A 24 5.08 -23.11 -5.55
N ASN A 25 3.77 -23.34 -5.40
CA ASN A 25 2.73 -22.46 -5.96
C ASN A 25 2.06 -21.56 -4.93
N LEU A 26 2.54 -21.54 -3.69
CA LEU A 26 2.07 -20.59 -2.70
C LEU A 26 2.59 -19.18 -3.07
N ALA A 27 1.82 -18.47 -3.89
CA ALA A 27 2.14 -17.10 -4.27
C ALA A 27 2.21 -16.23 -3.00
N PRO A 28 3.30 -15.49 -2.77
CA PRO A 28 3.34 -14.51 -1.70
C PRO A 28 2.40 -13.35 -2.08
N ASN A 29 1.14 -13.42 -1.66
CA ASN A 29 0.19 -12.33 -1.82
C ASN A 29 0.41 -11.25 -0.75
N THR A 30 1.66 -10.79 -0.63
CA THR A 30 2.06 -9.78 0.33
C THR A 30 2.33 -8.49 -0.40
N VAL A 31 1.50 -7.49 -0.15
CA VAL A 31 1.78 -6.12 -0.57
C VAL A 31 2.89 -5.59 0.33
N TYR A 32 4.08 -5.40 -0.23
CA TYR A 32 5.23 -4.89 0.51
C TYR A 32 5.03 -3.44 0.91
N TYR A 33 5.37 -3.11 2.16
CA TYR A 33 5.52 -1.73 2.62
C TYR A 33 6.98 -1.32 2.46
N LEU A 34 7.22 -0.23 1.73
CA LEU A 34 8.56 0.24 1.39
C LEU A 34 8.63 1.76 1.54
N THR A 35 9.80 2.25 1.94
CA THR A 35 10.19 3.65 1.76
C THR A 35 10.64 3.92 0.32
N PRO A 36 10.68 5.19 -0.14
CA PRO A 36 11.28 5.59 -1.42
C PRO A 36 12.68 5.02 -1.67
N THR A 37 13.54 5.02 -0.66
CA THR A 37 14.91 4.48 -0.77
C THR A 37 14.89 2.97 -0.95
N GLU A 38 14.16 2.24 -0.11
CA GLU A 38 14.05 0.78 -0.23
C GLU A 38 13.43 0.34 -1.56
N ALA A 39 12.42 1.07 -2.05
CA ALA A 39 11.80 0.78 -3.34
C ALA A 39 12.80 0.94 -4.50
N LYS A 40 13.67 1.95 -4.43
CA LYS A 40 14.73 2.16 -5.41
C LYS A 40 15.82 1.09 -5.32
N GLU A 41 16.27 0.75 -4.12
CA GLU A 41 17.31 -0.27 -3.87
C GLU A 41 16.86 -1.67 -4.29
N ARG A 42 15.59 -2.01 -4.04
CA ARG A 42 15.01 -3.30 -4.43
C ARG A 42 14.67 -3.39 -5.93
N ALA A 43 14.79 -2.29 -6.67
CA ALA A 43 14.44 -2.20 -8.08
C ALA A 43 13.06 -2.82 -8.38
N ILE A 44 12.01 -2.31 -7.70
CA ILE A 44 10.66 -2.86 -7.80
C ILE A 44 10.23 -2.95 -9.28
N PRO A 45 9.85 -4.16 -9.76
CA PRO A 45 9.32 -4.34 -11.10
C PRO A 45 8.16 -3.39 -11.40
N THR A 46 8.13 -2.88 -12.63
CA THR A 46 7.01 -2.05 -13.09
C THR A 46 5.70 -2.83 -13.02
N GLY A 47 4.62 -2.15 -12.65
CA GLY A 47 3.30 -2.78 -12.48
C GLY A 47 3.14 -3.67 -11.24
N GLN A 48 4.20 -3.95 -10.47
CA GLN A 48 4.05 -4.64 -9.19
C GLN A 48 3.40 -3.73 -8.15
N THR A 49 2.29 -4.17 -7.57
CA THR A 49 1.62 -3.44 -6.49
C THR A 49 2.45 -3.46 -5.21
N VAL A 50 2.74 -2.27 -4.69
CA VAL A 50 3.42 -2.05 -3.41
C VAL A 50 2.75 -0.93 -2.63
N ARG A 51 3.03 -0.87 -1.33
CA ARG A 51 2.70 0.25 -0.46
C ARG A 51 3.94 1.10 -0.23
N LEU A 52 3.93 2.31 -0.75
CA LEU A 52 5.02 3.27 -0.64
C LEU A 52 4.70 4.27 0.49
N GLY A 53 5.48 4.25 1.56
CA GLY A 53 5.31 5.11 2.73
C GLY A 53 6.36 6.21 2.80
N GLY A 54 5.96 7.43 3.16
CA GLY A 54 6.88 8.56 3.31
C GLY A 54 6.16 9.86 3.65
N LEU A 55 6.87 10.97 3.54
CA LEU A 55 6.38 12.33 3.73
C LEU A 55 6.06 12.97 2.38
N VAL A 56 4.96 13.72 2.31
CA VAL A 56 4.69 14.57 1.15
C VAL A 56 5.65 15.76 1.18
N LYS A 57 6.48 15.93 0.15
CA LYS A 57 7.46 17.02 0.09
C LYS A 57 6.75 18.38 0.01
N ALA A 58 7.25 19.35 0.76
CA ALA A 58 6.74 20.73 0.74
C ALA A 58 6.90 21.39 -0.63
N GLY A 59 5.89 22.16 -1.05
CA GLY A 59 5.79 22.80 -2.36
C GLY A 59 5.59 21.84 -3.54
N SER A 60 5.36 20.54 -3.31
CA SER A 60 5.20 19.56 -4.38
C SER A 60 3.76 19.23 -4.71
N LEU A 61 2.80 19.53 -3.81
CA LEU A 61 1.42 19.09 -3.96
C LEU A 61 0.69 19.99 -4.96
N THR A 62 0.46 19.46 -6.15
CA THR A 62 -0.25 20.15 -7.24
C THR A 62 -1.56 19.42 -7.54
N MET A 63 -2.66 20.16 -7.60
CA MET A 63 -3.96 19.60 -8.00
C MET A 63 -4.18 19.83 -9.50
N THR A 64 -4.30 18.75 -10.27
CA THR A 64 -4.72 18.84 -11.67
C THR A 64 -6.24 18.76 -11.72
N PHE A 65 -6.87 19.79 -12.30
CA PHE A 65 -8.30 19.77 -12.59
C PHE A 65 -8.54 19.07 -13.92
N GLY A 66 -9.09 17.86 -13.90
CA GLY A 66 -9.62 17.23 -15.10
C GLY A 66 -10.79 18.06 -15.64
N SER A 67 -10.87 18.18 -16.96
CA SER A 67 -11.97 18.86 -17.65
C SER A 67 -13.31 18.21 -17.28
N VAL A 68 -14.13 18.95 -16.53
CA VAL A 68 -15.53 18.65 -16.21
C VAL A 68 -15.70 17.40 -15.32
N SER A 69 -16.01 17.69 -14.05
CA SER A 69 -16.64 16.79 -13.07
C SER A 69 -15.78 15.71 -12.38
N VAL A 70 -15.45 16.00 -11.11
CA VAL A 70 -15.49 15.09 -9.95
C VAL A 70 -14.24 14.24 -9.59
N ARG A 71 -13.15 14.21 -10.38
CA ARG A 71 -11.89 13.58 -9.93
C ARG A 71 -10.69 14.53 -9.98
N GLN A 72 -10.25 14.98 -8.82
CA GLN A 72 -8.95 15.64 -8.65
C GLN A 72 -7.87 14.56 -8.73
N MET A 73 -6.90 14.75 -9.62
CA MET A 73 -5.71 13.89 -9.72
C MET A 73 -4.52 14.70 -9.22
N PRO A 74 -4.21 14.66 -7.91
CA PRO A 74 -3.06 15.38 -7.39
C PRO A 74 -1.77 14.68 -7.79
N THR A 75 -0.78 15.49 -8.13
CA THR A 75 0.60 15.08 -8.31
C THR A 75 1.42 15.67 -7.17
N PHE A 76 2.32 14.88 -6.60
CA PHE A 76 3.18 15.31 -5.50
C PHE A 76 4.42 14.43 -5.43
N VAL A 77 5.39 14.81 -4.59
CA VAL A 77 6.58 14.01 -4.34
C VAL A 77 6.49 13.40 -2.96
N ILE A 78 6.76 12.10 -2.86
CA ILE A 78 6.90 11.40 -1.59
C ILE A 78 8.39 11.15 -1.30
N THR A 79 8.79 11.36 -0.04
CA THR A 79 10.19 11.23 0.38
C THR A 79 10.33 10.63 1.76
N ASP A 80 11.42 9.90 2.00
CA ASP A 80 11.88 9.49 3.32
C ASP A 80 12.95 10.44 3.91
N GLY A 81 13.21 11.57 3.25
CA GLY A 81 14.26 12.53 3.58
C GLY A 81 15.56 12.33 2.80
N THR A 82 15.71 11.22 2.07
CA THR A 82 16.91 10.94 1.25
C THR A 82 16.59 10.70 -0.21
N THR A 83 15.54 9.92 -0.49
CA THR A 83 15.08 9.62 -1.85
C THR A 83 13.73 10.30 -2.08
N GLU A 84 13.56 10.81 -3.30
CA GLU A 84 12.32 11.44 -3.76
C GLU A 84 11.72 10.62 -4.88
N VAL A 85 10.41 10.38 -4.80
CA VAL A 85 9.64 9.66 -5.82
C VAL A 85 8.47 10.53 -6.25
N GLN A 86 8.36 10.78 -7.55
CA GLN A 86 7.20 11.46 -8.13
C GLN A 86 5.98 10.55 -8.06
N VAL A 87 4.86 11.11 -7.60
CA VAL A 87 3.59 10.41 -7.44
C VAL A 87 2.52 11.08 -8.30
N VAL A 88 1.70 10.24 -8.94
CA VAL A 88 0.46 10.63 -9.59
C VAL A 88 -0.67 9.82 -8.95
N ALA A 89 -1.59 10.50 -8.26
CA ALA A 89 -2.73 9.85 -7.65
C ALA A 89 -3.89 9.77 -8.65
N THR A 90 -4.26 8.55 -9.01
CA THR A 90 -5.40 8.24 -9.88
C THR A 90 -6.61 7.75 -9.09
N GLY A 91 -6.44 7.48 -7.80
CA GLY A 91 -7.47 7.01 -6.88
C GLY A 91 -8.18 8.08 -6.07
N ALA A 92 -8.96 7.65 -5.08
CA ALA A 92 -9.50 8.55 -4.08
C ALA A 92 -8.37 9.11 -3.21
N VAL A 93 -8.28 10.43 -3.13
CA VAL A 93 -7.32 11.12 -2.27
C VAL A 93 -8.08 11.76 -1.10
N PRO A 94 -7.75 11.42 0.15
CA PRO A 94 -8.37 12.03 1.31
C PRO A 94 -8.14 13.53 1.33
N GLY A 95 -9.13 14.31 1.73
CA GLY A 95 -8.98 15.77 1.89
C GLY A 95 -7.99 16.19 2.98
N LEU A 96 -7.46 15.23 3.76
CA LEU A 96 -6.44 15.44 4.78
C LEU A 96 -5.01 15.33 4.25
N LEU A 97 -4.80 14.99 2.97
CA LEU A 97 -3.47 14.99 2.38
C LEU A 97 -2.92 16.43 2.36
N ARG A 98 -1.76 16.63 3.00
CA ARG A 98 -1.10 17.93 3.11
C ARG A 98 0.40 17.76 2.96
N GLU A 99 1.04 18.85 2.58
CA GLU A 99 2.49 18.94 2.53
C GLU A 99 3.10 18.75 3.93
N GLY A 100 4.23 18.06 4.00
CA GLY A 100 4.91 17.70 5.25
C GLY A 100 4.25 16.57 6.04
N ALA A 101 3.02 16.15 5.69
CA ALA A 101 2.35 15.05 6.36
C ALA A 101 2.88 13.69 5.88
N GLY A 102 2.85 12.70 6.79
CA GLY A 102 3.08 11.31 6.44
C GLY A 102 1.92 10.74 5.64
N ALA A 103 2.23 9.98 4.59
CA ALA A 103 1.27 9.28 3.76
C ALA A 103 1.77 7.87 3.41
N VAL A 104 0.82 6.97 3.21
CA VAL A 104 1.04 5.66 2.62
C VAL A 104 0.26 5.58 1.33
N LEU A 105 0.92 5.17 0.26
CA LEU A 105 0.38 5.10 -1.09
C LEU A 105 0.32 3.65 -1.51
N GLU A 106 -0.83 3.17 -1.97
CA GLU A 106 -0.92 1.87 -2.64
C GLU A 106 -0.92 2.11 -4.15
N GLY A 107 -0.07 1.37 -4.88
CA GLY A 107 0.13 1.62 -6.30
C GLY A 107 1.29 0.84 -6.88
N SER A 108 1.76 1.26 -8.05
CA SER A 108 2.89 0.63 -8.74
C SER A 108 3.74 1.66 -9.49
N PHE A 109 4.98 1.30 -9.80
CA PHE A 109 5.85 2.13 -10.64
C PHE A 109 5.51 1.98 -12.12
N SER A 110 5.44 3.11 -12.82
CA SER A 110 5.41 3.21 -14.28
C SER A 110 6.81 2.96 -14.87
N SER A 111 6.89 2.73 -16.19
CA SER A 111 8.15 2.64 -16.95
C SER A 111 9.07 3.85 -16.73
N ASP A 112 8.47 5.01 -16.47
CA ASP A 112 9.17 6.29 -16.37
C ASP A 112 9.65 6.58 -14.94
N GLY A 113 9.48 5.62 -14.00
CA GLY A 113 9.86 5.77 -12.60
C GLY A 113 8.87 6.56 -11.74
N VAL A 114 7.75 7.01 -12.31
CA VAL A 114 6.65 7.65 -11.59
C VAL A 114 5.82 6.59 -10.85
N PHE A 115 5.49 6.85 -9.58
CA PHE A 115 4.61 6.00 -8.80
C PHE A 115 3.14 6.37 -9.06
N ILE A 116 2.38 5.44 -9.62
CA ILE A 116 0.95 5.60 -9.87
C ILE A 116 0.17 5.08 -8.66
N ALA A 117 -0.33 6.00 -7.84
CA ALA A 117 -1.06 5.68 -6.63
C ALA A 117 -2.57 5.51 -6.91
N THR A 118 -3.07 4.30 -6.68
CA THR A 118 -4.50 3.95 -6.77
C THR A 118 -5.23 4.18 -5.45
N GLN A 119 -4.49 4.30 -4.34
CA GLN A 119 -5.02 4.71 -3.04
C GLN A 119 -3.99 5.57 -2.31
N VAL A 120 -4.48 6.62 -1.64
CA VAL A 120 -3.67 7.46 -0.77
C VAL A 120 -4.26 7.41 0.63
N ILE A 121 -3.44 7.08 1.61
CA ILE A 121 -3.80 7.03 3.02
C ILE A 121 -2.96 8.10 3.71
N ALA A 122 -3.56 9.25 3.98
CA ALA A 122 -2.92 10.28 4.80
C ALA A 122 -2.93 9.83 6.26
N LYS A 123 -1.81 9.95 6.95
CA LYS A 123 -1.75 9.67 8.38
C LYS A 123 -2.67 10.65 9.12
N HIS A 124 -3.55 10.14 9.97
CA HIS A 124 -4.34 10.96 10.88
C HIS A 124 -3.46 11.44 12.04
N ASP A 125 -3.60 12.70 12.43
CA ASP A 125 -3.08 13.21 13.70
C ASP A 125 -3.94 12.64 14.84
N GLU A 126 -3.70 11.41 15.24
CA GLU A 126 -4.39 10.78 16.38
C GLU A 126 -3.84 11.27 17.73
N VAL A 127 -3.86 12.59 17.97
CA VAL A 127 -3.70 13.10 19.34
C VAL A 127 -5.05 12.96 20.04
N TYR A 128 -5.36 11.75 20.53
CA TYR A 128 -6.49 11.55 21.43
C TYR A 128 -6.14 12.13 22.81
N THR A 129 -6.76 13.25 23.16
CA THR A 129 -6.76 13.74 24.54
C THR A 129 -8.00 13.20 25.24
N ALA A 130 -7.80 12.29 26.19
CA ALA A 130 -8.90 11.79 27.00
C ALA A 130 -9.57 12.97 27.75
N PRO A 131 -10.91 13.11 27.71
CA PRO A 131 -11.59 14.13 28.48
C PRO A 131 -11.34 13.90 29.97
N LYS A 132 -11.14 14.99 30.73
CA LYS A 132 -11.06 14.94 32.20
C LYS A 132 -12.37 14.34 32.75
N ALA A 133 -12.28 13.54 33.81
CA ALA A 133 -13.44 12.94 34.45
C ALA A 133 -14.52 14.00 34.75
N GLY A 134 -15.72 13.81 34.18
CA GLY A 134 -16.85 14.74 34.30
C GLY A 134 -17.05 15.74 33.14
N ALA A 135 -16.21 15.74 32.11
CA ALA A 135 -16.41 16.60 30.93
C ALA A 135 -17.36 15.96 29.90
N THR A 136 -18.38 16.71 29.48
CA THR A 136 -19.28 16.32 28.38
C THR A 136 -18.57 16.49 27.03
N PRO A 137 -18.49 15.46 26.17
CA PRO A 137 -17.94 15.61 24.83
C PRO A 137 -18.74 16.63 24.01
N SER A 138 -18.07 17.51 23.28
CA SER A 138 -18.69 18.57 22.47
C SER A 138 -19.46 18.04 21.25
N HIS A 139 -19.22 16.80 20.83
CA HIS A 139 -19.91 16.19 19.70
C HIS A 139 -21.03 15.27 20.19
N ARG A 140 -22.24 15.82 20.29
CA ARG A 140 -23.45 15.00 20.48
C ARG A 140 -23.87 14.49 19.10
N THR A 141 -23.68 13.20 18.82
CA THR A 141 -24.38 12.57 17.69
C THR A 141 -25.84 12.49 18.10
N THR A 142 -26.67 13.35 17.53
CA THR A 142 -28.13 13.28 17.68
C THR A 142 -28.61 11.96 17.08
N PRO A 143 -29.49 11.20 17.77
CA PRO A 143 -30.06 9.96 17.24
C PRO A 143 -30.96 10.20 16.02
#